data_AF-A0A0D2CTS6-F1
#
_entry.id   AF-A0A0D2CTS6-F1
#
_cell.length_a   1.000
_cell.length_b   1.000
_cell.length_c   1.000
_cell.angle_alpha   90.00
_cell.angle_beta   90.00
_cell.angle_gamma   90.00
#
_symmetry.space_group_name_H-M   'P 1'
#
loop_
_entity.id
_entity.type
_entity.pdbx_description
1 polymer ?
#
loop_
_entity_poly.entity_id
_entity_poly.type
_entity_poly.pdbx_seq_one_letter_code
_entity_poly.pdbx_strand_id
1 'polypeptide(L)'
;MDSLASTLATQYRRLLDAINARPRQAVSTATAAALTVSLAWVLNDFYAWKSFGTGGTPPTWAGYWRMTKLRINRLLLFGKDDLTDPSPLSSAGPKYLDGNAVPVRQGSRPAIMARTMPQRQVPYKSGMVEPGVEDRVKSMMATLAARHASSLDLRPSKTEGGSTDAIYAKPALETLNDRAKNNKMLGTEIAHAHPSEGSLHVWLSEADAKTVVEKGWGLRFPLTFIDKGWVMVYAPRTMAEVDVVEKIVNAGIAWIAGVEV
;
A
#
# COMPACT_ATOMS: atom_id res chain seq x y z
N MET A 1 -11.40 0.04 -56.06
CA MET A 1 -11.51 0.78 -54.78
C MET A 1 -12.96 1.18 -54.46
N ASP A 2 -13.82 1.40 -55.46
CA ASP A 2 -15.20 1.89 -55.26
C ASP A 2 -16.17 0.91 -54.58
N SER A 3 -15.98 -0.40 -54.77
CA SER A 3 -16.83 -1.45 -54.16
C SER A 3 -16.71 -1.52 -52.62
N LEU A 4 -15.48 -1.42 -52.10
CA LEU A 4 -15.19 -1.44 -50.66
C LEU A 4 -15.74 -0.18 -49.96
N ALA A 5 -15.58 0.99 -50.58
CA ALA A 5 -16.12 2.25 -50.07
C ALA A 5 -17.66 2.23 -50.01
N SER A 6 -18.34 1.68 -51.03
CA SER A 6 -19.80 1.59 -51.04
C SER A 6 -20.35 0.59 -49.99
N THR A 7 -19.63 -0.51 -49.75
CA THR A 7 -19.99 -1.53 -48.76
C THR A 7 -19.86 -0.97 -47.35
N LEU A 8 -18.75 -0.27 -47.07
CA LEU A 8 -18.53 0.40 -45.79
C LEU A 8 -19.55 1.52 -45.54
N ALA A 9 -19.89 2.32 -46.56
CA ALA A 9 -20.91 3.36 -46.44
C ALA A 9 -22.31 2.79 -46.19
N THR A 10 -22.63 1.62 -46.77
CA THR A 10 -23.91 0.92 -46.57
C THR A 10 -23.99 0.30 -45.19
N GLN A 11 -22.91 -0.34 -44.72
CA GLN A 11 -22.83 -0.89 -43.36
C GLN A 11 -22.88 0.22 -42.30
N TYR A 12 -22.23 1.35 -42.54
CA TYR A 12 -22.27 2.53 -41.68
C TYR A 12 -23.68 3.12 -41.58
N ARG A 13 -24.39 3.27 -42.71
CA ARG A 13 -25.80 3.71 -42.73
C ARG A 13 -26.72 2.75 -41.98
N ARG A 14 -26.58 1.44 -42.21
CA ARG A 14 -27.38 0.42 -41.48
C ARG A 14 -27.13 0.44 -39.98
N LEU A 15 -25.90 0.71 -39.55
CA LEU A 15 -25.57 0.86 -38.13
C LEU A 15 -26.24 2.12 -37.54
N LEU A 16 -26.17 3.26 -38.25
CA LEU A 16 -26.83 4.49 -37.82
C LEU A 16 -28.35 4.34 -37.77
N ASP A 17 -28.97 3.71 -38.77
CA ASP A 17 -30.40 3.45 -38.80
C ASP A 17 -30.82 2.50 -37.67
N ALA A 18 -30.02 1.46 -37.38
CA ALA A 18 -30.25 0.57 -36.25
C ALA A 18 -30.11 1.29 -34.89
N ILE A 19 -29.22 2.28 -34.76
CA ILE A 19 -29.09 3.12 -33.56
C ILE A 19 -30.28 4.07 -33.43
N ASN A 20 -30.67 4.72 -34.54
CA ASN A 20 -31.78 5.68 -34.59
C ASN A 20 -33.16 5.02 -34.45
N ALA A 21 -33.31 3.76 -34.88
CA ALA A 21 -34.52 2.97 -34.74
C ALA A 21 -34.70 2.34 -33.36
N ARG A 22 -33.70 2.40 -32.46
CA ARG A 22 -33.90 1.98 -31.07
C ARG A 22 -34.96 2.90 -30.46
N PRO A 23 -36.06 2.37 -29.91
CA PRO A 23 -37.07 3.21 -29.28
C PRO A 23 -36.37 4.06 -28.21
N ARG A 24 -36.67 5.37 -28.16
CA ARG A 24 -36.07 6.29 -27.17
C ARG A 24 -36.17 5.75 -25.73
N GLN A 25 -37.22 4.95 -25.47
CA GLN A 25 -37.42 4.20 -24.23
C GLN A 25 -36.32 3.15 -23.98
N ALA A 26 -35.85 2.40 -24.97
CA ALA A 26 -34.76 1.41 -24.80
C ALA A 26 -33.41 2.07 -24.49
N VAL A 27 -33.09 3.19 -25.14
CA VAL A 27 -31.88 3.97 -24.82
C VAL A 27 -32.00 4.54 -23.40
N SER A 28 -33.15 5.13 -23.06
CA SER A 28 -33.39 5.69 -21.73
C SER A 28 -33.33 4.63 -20.62
N THR A 29 -33.92 3.45 -20.85
CA THR A 29 -33.88 2.32 -19.91
C THR A 29 -32.45 1.79 -19.75
N ALA A 30 -31.68 1.64 -20.83
CA ALA A 30 -30.30 1.20 -20.75
C ALA A 30 -29.42 2.20 -19.99
N THR A 31 -29.58 3.50 -20.25
CA THR A 31 -28.89 4.57 -19.51
C THR A 31 -29.30 4.57 -18.03
N ALA A 32 -30.59 4.47 -17.72
CA ALA A 32 -31.08 4.42 -16.34
C ALA A 32 -30.57 3.19 -15.58
N ALA A 33 -30.52 2.02 -16.23
CA ALA A 33 -29.96 0.81 -15.66
C ALA A 33 -28.45 0.97 -15.40
N ALA A 34 -27.70 1.49 -16.38
CA ALA A 34 -26.27 1.72 -16.23
C ALA A 34 -25.95 2.73 -15.11
N LEU A 35 -26.72 3.82 -15.00
CA LEU A 35 -26.58 4.81 -13.91
C LEU A 35 -26.90 4.20 -12.56
N THR A 36 -27.98 3.41 -12.45
CA THR A 36 -28.35 2.72 -11.21
C THR A 36 -27.28 1.73 -10.77
N VAL A 37 -26.76 0.89 -11.67
CA VAL A 37 -25.69 -0.06 -11.36
C VAL A 37 -24.40 0.67 -10.99
N SER A 38 -24.06 1.74 -11.71
CA SER A 38 -22.86 2.55 -11.42
C SER A 38 -22.95 3.22 -10.05
N LEU A 39 -24.13 3.79 -9.71
CA LEU A 39 -24.37 4.39 -8.41
C LEU A 39 -24.29 3.34 -7.30
N ALA A 40 -24.95 2.20 -7.46
CA ALA A 40 -24.89 1.11 -6.50
C ALA A 40 -23.44 0.62 -6.29
N TRP A 41 -22.67 0.51 -7.36
CA TRP A 41 -21.25 0.14 -7.29
C TRP A 41 -20.42 1.19 -6.55
N VAL A 42 -20.58 2.49 -6.85
CA VAL A 42 -19.85 3.58 -6.16
C VAL A 42 -20.20 3.62 -4.68
N LEU A 43 -21.48 3.47 -4.32
CA LEU A 43 -21.92 3.40 -2.93
C LEU A 43 -21.27 2.20 -2.21
N ASN A 44 -21.35 1.02 -2.81
CA ASN A 44 -20.74 -0.19 -2.25
C ASN A 44 -19.22 -0.05 -2.11
N ASP A 45 -18.54 0.49 -3.12
CA ASP A 45 -17.09 0.74 -3.12
C ASP A 45 -16.71 1.77 -2.04
N PHE A 46 -17.50 2.81 -1.83
CA PHE A 46 -17.31 3.79 -0.76
C PHE A 46 -17.44 3.16 0.63
N TYR A 47 -18.50 2.40 0.87
CA TYR A 47 -18.71 1.75 2.16
C TYR A 47 -17.65 0.67 2.44
N ALA A 48 -17.27 -0.12 1.44
CA ALA A 48 -16.18 -1.09 1.57
C ALA A 48 -14.84 -0.42 1.88
N TRP A 49 -14.55 0.73 1.27
CA TRP A 49 -13.35 1.52 1.58
C TRP A 49 -13.36 2.02 3.02
N LYS A 50 -14.51 2.52 3.48
CA LYS A 50 -14.68 3.03 4.84
C LYS A 50 -14.60 1.91 5.88
N SER A 51 -15.23 0.76 5.63
CA SER A 51 -15.27 -0.37 6.57
C SER A 51 -13.93 -1.08 6.70
N PHE A 52 -13.13 -1.14 5.63
CA PHE A 52 -11.79 -1.73 5.67
C PHE A 52 -10.78 -0.90 6.47
N GLY A 53 -11.05 0.41 6.63
CA GLY A 53 -10.14 1.38 7.19
C GLY A 53 -9.54 2.27 6.10
N THR A 54 -9.52 3.57 6.33
CA THR A 54 -9.14 4.57 5.31
C THR A 54 -7.69 5.05 5.43
N GLY A 55 -6.91 4.48 6.35
CA GLY A 55 -5.59 4.98 6.71
C GLY A 55 -5.63 6.44 7.15
N GLY A 56 -4.57 7.19 6.83
CA GLY A 56 -4.53 8.64 7.05
C GLY A 56 -5.50 9.49 6.21
N THR A 57 -6.39 8.88 5.41
CA THR A 57 -7.37 9.64 4.62
C THR A 57 -8.68 9.77 5.40
N PRO A 58 -9.25 10.99 5.55
CA PRO A 58 -10.55 11.17 6.20
C PRO A 58 -11.67 10.36 5.51
N PRO A 59 -12.53 9.64 6.27
CA PRO A 59 -13.58 8.76 5.73
C PRO A 59 -14.79 9.54 5.20
N THR A 60 -14.53 10.42 4.24
CA THR A 60 -15.49 11.34 3.61
C THR A 60 -15.55 11.08 2.11
N TRP A 61 -16.60 11.57 1.43
CA TRP A 61 -16.70 11.52 -0.03
C TRP A 61 -15.52 12.22 -0.72
N ALA A 62 -15.05 13.34 -0.19
CA ALA A 62 -13.88 14.04 -0.71
C ALA A 62 -12.61 13.18 -0.63
N GLY A 63 -12.40 12.50 0.50
CA GLY A 63 -11.30 11.55 0.68
C GLY A 63 -11.38 10.37 -0.29
N TYR A 64 -12.57 9.79 -0.44
CA TYR A 64 -12.83 8.69 -1.37
C TYR A 64 -12.50 9.07 -2.82
N TRP A 65 -12.96 10.24 -3.28
CA TRP A 65 -12.68 10.70 -4.65
C TRP A 65 -11.19 11.01 -4.85
N ARG A 66 -10.50 11.54 -3.83
CA ARG A 66 -9.05 11.72 -3.87
C ARG A 66 -8.33 10.38 -4.08
N MET A 67 -8.69 9.34 -3.33
CA MET A 67 -8.08 8.00 -3.48
C MET A 67 -8.47 7.34 -4.80
N THR A 68 -9.69 7.55 -5.26
CA THR A 68 -10.16 7.05 -6.56
C THR A 68 -9.39 7.68 -7.72
N LYS A 69 -9.08 8.99 -7.65
CA LYS A 69 -8.21 9.65 -8.62
C LYS A 69 -6.81 9.05 -8.65
N LEU A 70 -6.22 8.74 -7.49
CA LEU A 70 -4.92 8.05 -7.42
C LEU A 70 -4.99 6.65 -8.06
N ARG A 71 -6.04 5.88 -7.74
CA ARG A 71 -6.30 4.56 -8.33
C ARG A 71 -6.39 4.62 -9.86
N ILE A 72 -7.16 5.57 -10.39
CA ILE A 72 -7.32 5.75 -11.85
C ILE A 72 -6.01 6.19 -12.49
N ASN A 73 -5.33 7.20 -11.94
CA ASN A 73 -4.05 7.67 -12.47
C ASN A 73 -3.01 6.55 -12.54
N ARG A 74 -2.94 5.70 -11.50
CA ARG A 74 -2.04 4.55 -11.49
C ARG A 74 -2.46 3.47 -12.48
N LEU A 75 -3.75 3.21 -12.65
CA LEU A 75 -4.27 2.29 -13.68
C LEU A 75 -3.89 2.77 -15.09
N LEU A 76 -3.93 4.09 -15.34
CA LEU A 76 -3.54 4.72 -16.60
C LEU A 76 -2.03 4.67 -16.89
N LEU A 77 -1.20 4.20 -15.94
CA LEU A 77 0.20 3.86 -16.24
C LEU A 77 0.32 2.54 -17.00
N PHE A 78 -0.78 1.79 -17.21
CA PHE A 78 -0.84 0.54 -17.97
C PHE A 78 0.23 -0.47 -17.53
N GLY A 79 0.39 -0.64 -16.21
CA GLY A 79 1.34 -1.60 -15.63
C GLY A 79 2.80 -1.14 -15.60
N LYS A 80 3.12 0.08 -16.06
CA LYS A 80 4.50 0.63 -16.02
C LYS A 80 5.02 0.94 -14.61
N ASP A 81 4.14 0.93 -13.60
CA ASP A 81 4.53 1.06 -12.19
C ASP A 81 4.33 -0.28 -11.47
N ASP A 82 5.33 -1.15 -11.55
CA ASP A 82 5.39 -2.40 -10.80
C ASP A 82 6.06 -2.17 -9.44
N LEU A 83 5.28 -2.21 -8.35
CA LEU A 83 5.81 -2.00 -6.99
C LEU A 83 6.66 -3.17 -6.49
N THR A 84 6.67 -4.30 -7.19
CA THR A 84 7.56 -5.42 -6.93
C THR A 84 8.92 -5.26 -7.59
N ASP A 85 9.06 -4.31 -8.53
CA ASP A 85 10.34 -3.98 -9.15
C ASP A 85 11.20 -3.14 -8.19
N PRO A 86 12.36 -3.66 -7.75
CA PRO A 86 13.30 -2.94 -6.88
C PRO A 86 14.20 -1.95 -7.63
N SER A 87 14.20 -1.95 -8.97
CA SER A 87 15.11 -1.12 -9.78
C SER A 87 15.11 0.38 -9.44
N PRO A 88 13.97 1.02 -9.05
CA PRO A 88 13.95 2.44 -8.70
C PRO A 88 14.62 2.78 -7.36
N LEU A 89 14.97 1.77 -6.56
CA LEU A 89 15.63 1.92 -5.25
C LEU A 89 17.15 1.85 -5.41
N SER A 90 17.84 2.81 -4.77
CA SER A 90 19.30 2.84 -4.75
C SER A 90 19.87 1.69 -3.93
N SER A 91 20.88 1.00 -4.46
CA SER A 91 21.69 0.04 -3.68
C SER A 91 22.81 0.72 -2.87
N ALA A 92 23.03 2.01 -3.09
CA ALA A 92 24.06 2.81 -2.42
C ALA A 92 23.50 3.48 -1.15
N GLY A 93 24.40 3.74 -0.20
CA GLY A 93 24.08 4.34 1.08
C GLY A 93 24.20 3.34 2.24
N PRO A 94 23.78 3.74 3.45
CA PRO A 94 23.88 2.90 4.63
C PRO A 94 22.94 1.69 4.53
N LYS A 95 23.35 0.59 5.15
CA LYS A 95 22.60 -0.65 5.27
C LYS A 95 22.59 -1.08 6.71
N TYR A 96 21.40 -1.41 7.21
CA TYR A 96 21.18 -1.90 8.57
C TYR A 96 20.60 -3.32 8.56
N LEU A 97 20.19 -3.83 7.39
CA LEU A 97 19.92 -5.24 7.19
C LEU A 97 21.16 -5.96 6.69
N ASP A 98 21.53 -7.04 7.38
CA ASP A 98 22.43 -8.02 6.81
C ASP A 98 21.71 -8.77 5.68
N GLY A 99 22.14 -8.47 4.45
CA GLY A 99 21.68 -9.10 3.23
C GLY A 99 21.96 -10.61 3.17
N ASN A 100 22.73 -11.21 4.06
CA ASN A 100 22.83 -12.68 4.13
C ASN A 100 21.87 -13.28 5.17
N ALA A 101 21.51 -12.50 6.21
CA ALA A 101 20.63 -12.93 7.29
C ALA A 101 19.13 -12.84 6.95
N VAL A 102 18.74 -12.10 5.90
CA VAL A 102 17.36 -12.06 5.41
C VAL A 102 17.18 -13.15 4.35
N PRO A 103 16.40 -14.23 4.57
CA PRO A 103 16.19 -15.24 3.53
C PRO A 103 15.28 -14.72 2.41
N VAL A 104 15.27 -15.40 1.26
CA VAL A 104 14.21 -15.18 0.25
C VAL A 104 12.88 -15.70 0.83
N ARG A 105 11.83 -14.88 0.79
CA ARG A 105 10.52 -15.23 1.31
C ARG A 105 9.93 -16.41 0.53
N GLN A 106 9.45 -17.42 1.23
CA GLN A 106 8.92 -18.64 0.61
C GLN A 106 7.50 -18.46 0.09
N GLY A 107 7.13 -19.18 -0.96
CA GLY A 107 5.78 -19.13 -1.54
C GLY A 107 5.46 -17.82 -2.28
N SER A 108 4.22 -17.70 -2.75
CA SER A 108 3.78 -16.54 -3.53
C SER A 108 3.63 -15.28 -2.67
N ARG A 109 3.83 -14.13 -3.32
CA ARG A 109 3.47 -12.83 -2.74
C ARG A 109 1.96 -12.80 -2.47
N PRO A 110 1.51 -12.24 -1.33
CA PRO A 110 0.09 -12.11 -1.05
C PRO A 110 -0.57 -11.17 -2.05
N ALA A 111 -1.87 -11.38 -2.27
CA ALA A 111 -2.68 -10.45 -3.06
C ALA A 111 -2.77 -9.09 -2.36
N ILE A 112 -2.74 -8.02 -3.15
CA ILE A 112 -2.89 -6.65 -2.67
C ILE A 112 -4.31 -6.17 -2.98
N MET A 113 -4.87 -5.38 -2.08
CA MET A 113 -6.16 -4.75 -2.30
C MET A 113 -6.12 -3.95 -3.61
N ALA A 114 -7.17 -4.04 -4.42
CA ALA A 114 -7.21 -3.36 -5.72
C ALA A 114 -7.15 -1.82 -5.63
N ARG A 115 -7.32 -1.27 -4.42
CA ARG A 115 -7.15 0.16 -4.14
C ARG A 115 -5.67 0.49 -3.96
N THR A 116 -5.22 1.58 -4.56
CA THR A 116 -3.85 2.07 -4.36
C THR A 116 -3.62 2.59 -2.95
N MET A 117 -4.62 3.25 -2.37
CA MET A 117 -4.56 3.84 -1.03
C MET A 117 -5.86 3.59 -0.24
N PRO A 118 -5.78 3.31 1.08
CA PRO A 118 -4.55 2.92 1.77
C PRO A 118 -3.93 1.66 1.15
N GLN A 119 -2.59 1.58 1.14
CA GLN A 119 -1.90 0.44 0.56
C GLN A 119 -2.01 -0.75 1.52
N ARG A 120 -2.67 -1.83 1.07
CA ARG A 120 -3.14 -2.89 1.97
C ARG A 120 -3.05 -4.26 1.34
N GLN A 121 -2.75 -5.25 2.16
CA GLN A 121 -2.80 -6.65 1.76
C GLN A 121 -4.24 -7.14 1.80
N VAL A 122 -4.59 -8.12 0.96
CA VAL A 122 -5.78 -8.94 1.19
C VAL A 122 -5.51 -9.78 2.45
N PRO A 123 -6.41 -9.77 3.45
CA PRO A 123 -6.25 -10.60 4.64
C PRO A 123 -6.09 -12.08 4.28
N TYR A 124 -5.21 -12.78 5.00
CA TYR A 124 -5.08 -14.22 4.82
C TYR A 124 -6.37 -14.94 5.22
N LYS A 125 -6.61 -16.09 4.58
CA LYS A 125 -7.74 -16.95 5.00
C LYS A 125 -7.42 -17.59 6.34
N SER A 126 -8.46 -17.87 7.12
CA SER A 126 -8.34 -18.60 8.38
C SER A 126 -7.55 -19.90 8.19
N GLY A 127 -6.61 -20.19 9.09
CA GLY A 127 -5.75 -21.37 9.06
C GLY A 127 -4.50 -21.24 8.17
N MET A 128 -4.28 -20.11 7.49
CA MET A 128 -3.03 -19.85 6.73
C MET A 128 -1.91 -19.21 7.57
N VAL A 129 -2.24 -18.80 8.80
CA VAL A 129 -1.33 -18.12 9.73
C VAL A 129 -1.17 -19.01 10.97
N GLU A 130 0.07 -19.22 11.38
CA GLU A 130 0.39 -20.00 12.57
C GLU A 130 -0.15 -19.32 13.86
N PRO A 131 -0.56 -20.09 14.87
CA PRO A 131 -0.95 -19.54 16.16
C PRO A 131 0.11 -18.62 16.77
N GLY A 132 -0.32 -17.47 17.30
CA GLY A 132 0.55 -16.49 17.98
C GLY A 132 1.25 -15.47 17.06
N VAL A 133 1.25 -15.69 15.74
CA VAL A 133 1.84 -14.73 14.77
C VAL A 133 1.13 -13.38 14.83
N GLU A 134 -0.20 -13.38 14.79
CA GLU A 134 -1.01 -12.15 14.83
C GLU A 134 -0.78 -11.36 16.12
N ASP A 135 -0.74 -12.05 17.27
CA ASP A 135 -0.47 -11.44 18.58
C ASP A 135 0.94 -10.85 18.66
N ARG A 136 1.93 -11.54 18.09
CA ARG A 136 3.31 -11.07 18.06
C ARG A 136 3.47 -9.84 17.18
N VAL A 137 2.84 -9.81 16.00
CA VAL A 137 2.83 -8.63 15.13
C VAL A 137 2.12 -7.46 15.80
N LYS A 138 0.95 -7.70 16.40
CA LYS A 138 0.15 -6.67 17.07
C LYS A 138 0.90 -6.02 18.25
N SER A 139 1.67 -6.80 19.00
CA SER A 139 2.45 -6.32 20.14
C SER A 139 3.86 -5.83 19.78
N MET A 140 4.31 -6.03 18.53
CA MET A 140 5.69 -5.77 18.11
C MET A 140 6.12 -4.32 18.36
N MET A 141 5.30 -3.34 17.92
CA MET A 141 5.61 -1.92 18.07
C MET A 141 5.77 -1.52 19.54
N ALA A 142 4.83 -1.96 20.40
CA ALA A 142 4.89 -1.70 21.83
C ALA A 142 6.10 -2.37 22.49
N THR A 143 6.42 -3.59 22.09
CA THR A 143 7.56 -4.35 22.63
C THR A 143 8.89 -3.70 22.25
N LEU A 144 9.03 -3.22 21.01
CA LEU A 144 10.24 -2.52 20.55
C LEU A 144 10.37 -1.13 21.19
N ALA A 145 9.26 -0.38 21.31
CA ALA A 145 9.26 0.90 22.02
C ALA A 145 9.71 0.76 23.47
N ALA A 146 9.24 -0.29 24.17
CA ALA A 146 9.65 -0.57 25.54
C ALA A 146 11.14 -0.98 25.64
N ARG A 147 11.62 -1.81 24.71
CA ARG A 147 13.03 -2.23 24.66
C ARG A 147 14.00 -1.07 24.40
N HIS A 148 13.60 -0.11 23.56
CA HIS A 148 14.42 1.05 23.19
C HIS A 148 13.80 2.37 23.67
N ALA A 149 13.31 2.38 24.92
CA ALA A 149 12.56 3.52 25.48
C ALA A 149 13.38 4.83 25.57
N SER A 150 14.71 4.78 25.54
CA SER A 150 15.55 5.97 25.43
C SER A 150 15.45 6.66 24.06
N SER A 151 15.14 5.90 23.01
CA SER A 151 15.18 6.35 21.61
C SER A 151 13.81 6.42 20.94
N LEU A 152 12.85 5.63 21.41
CA LEU A 152 11.55 5.45 20.76
C LEU A 152 10.39 5.96 21.60
N ASP A 153 9.37 6.48 20.92
CA ASP A 153 8.04 6.70 21.46
C ASP A 153 7.04 5.75 20.79
N LEU A 154 6.05 5.28 21.57
CA LEU A 154 4.87 4.60 21.05
C LEU A 154 3.69 5.57 21.08
N ARG A 155 3.11 5.88 19.91
CA ARG A 155 1.96 6.80 19.78
C ARG A 155 1.08 6.37 18.60
N PRO A 156 -0.17 6.85 18.51
CA PRO A 156 -1.01 6.59 17.34
C PRO A 156 -0.30 6.99 16.02
N SER A 157 -0.36 6.12 15.02
CA SER A 157 0.25 6.35 13.71
C SER A 157 -0.43 7.51 12.99
N LYS A 158 0.34 8.51 12.56
CA LYS A 158 -0.18 9.64 11.80
C LYS A 158 -0.46 9.23 10.36
N THR A 159 0.41 8.39 9.79
CA THR A 159 0.26 7.91 8.41
C THR A 159 -0.95 6.99 8.24
N GLU A 160 -1.35 6.32 9.31
CA GLU A 160 -2.50 5.41 9.37
C GLU A 160 -3.74 6.04 10.04
N GLY A 161 -3.75 7.38 10.22
CA GLY A 161 -4.92 8.13 10.70
C GLY A 161 -5.30 7.89 12.16
N GLY A 162 -4.35 7.37 12.96
CA GLY A 162 -4.52 7.08 14.38
C GLY A 162 -5.23 5.76 14.67
N SER A 163 -5.41 4.88 13.68
CA SER A 163 -6.15 3.62 13.84
C SER A 163 -5.32 2.48 14.48
N THR A 164 -4.00 2.66 14.57
CA THR A 164 -3.03 1.74 15.17
C THR A 164 -1.90 2.54 15.80
N ASP A 165 -1.11 1.90 16.66
CA ASP A 165 0.11 2.51 17.20
C ASP A 165 1.29 2.32 16.25
N ALA A 166 2.15 3.35 16.20
CA ALA A 166 3.42 3.34 15.51
C ALA A 166 4.55 3.60 16.51
N ILE A 167 5.73 3.11 16.14
CA ILE A 167 6.99 3.56 16.75
C ILE A 167 7.48 4.82 16.04
N TYR A 168 7.94 5.79 16.83
CA TYR A 168 8.55 7.03 16.37
C TYR A 168 9.94 7.18 16.98
N ALA A 169 10.90 7.70 16.21
CA ALA A 169 12.12 8.21 16.82
C ALA A 169 11.84 9.48 17.62
N LYS A 170 12.46 9.60 18.79
CA LYS A 170 12.37 10.81 19.62
C LYS A 170 13.01 12.00 18.87
N PRO A 171 12.30 13.13 18.70
CA PRO A 171 12.81 14.27 17.92
C PRO A 171 14.10 14.90 18.46
N ALA A 172 14.38 14.75 19.75
CA ALA A 172 15.55 15.31 20.42
C ALA A 172 16.81 14.42 20.35
N LEU A 173 16.74 13.26 19.68
CA LEU A 173 17.92 12.41 19.51
C LEU A 173 18.96 13.10 18.64
N GLU A 174 20.19 13.18 19.13
CA GLU A 174 21.33 13.71 18.36
C GLU A 174 21.61 12.84 17.12
N THR A 175 21.36 11.54 17.23
CA THR A 175 21.53 10.52 16.18
C THR A 175 20.37 10.46 15.19
N LEU A 176 19.30 11.23 15.39
CA LEU A 176 18.16 11.25 14.48
C LEU A 176 18.63 11.62 13.07
N ASN A 177 18.23 10.82 12.07
CA ASN A 177 18.68 11.06 10.71
C ASN A 177 18.04 12.32 10.09
N ASP A 178 18.74 12.93 9.13
CA ASP A 178 18.29 14.18 8.52
C ASP A 178 17.07 14.01 7.62
N ARG A 179 16.84 12.78 7.13
CA ARG A 179 15.64 12.39 6.36
C ARG A 179 14.39 12.58 7.22
N ALA A 180 14.40 12.17 8.48
CA ALA A 180 13.28 12.29 9.40
C ALA A 180 13.12 13.71 9.95
N LYS A 181 14.22 14.39 10.32
CA LYS A 181 14.19 15.76 10.88
C LYS A 181 13.35 16.74 10.05
N ASN A 182 13.41 16.62 8.73
CA ASN A 182 12.78 17.57 7.81
C ASN A 182 11.56 17.00 7.05
N ASN A 183 11.11 15.78 7.37
CA ASN A 183 10.02 15.15 6.63
C ASN A 183 8.64 15.55 7.16
N LYS A 184 7.90 16.34 6.38
CA LYS A 184 6.56 16.79 6.75
C LYS A 184 5.48 15.71 6.66
N MET A 185 5.72 14.67 5.86
CA MET A 185 4.74 13.61 5.58
C MET A 185 4.81 12.50 6.61
N LEU A 186 6.00 11.92 6.82
CA LEU A 186 6.25 10.82 7.75
C LEU A 186 6.65 11.31 9.15
N GLY A 187 7.18 12.53 9.27
CA GLY A 187 7.73 13.01 10.54
C GLY A 187 8.88 12.13 10.99
N THR A 188 8.77 11.58 12.20
CA THR A 188 9.70 10.59 12.76
C THR A 188 9.08 9.20 12.88
N GLU A 189 7.96 8.93 12.20
CA GLU A 189 7.30 7.61 12.21
C GLU A 189 8.19 6.58 11.53
N ILE A 190 8.56 5.52 12.23
CA ILE A 190 9.46 4.47 11.74
C ILE A 190 8.66 3.31 11.17
N ALA A 191 7.69 2.80 11.93
CA ALA A 191 6.93 1.64 11.52
C ALA A 191 5.58 1.58 12.24
N HIS A 192 4.62 0.94 11.57
CA HIS A 192 3.35 0.53 12.16
C HIS A 192 2.85 -0.75 11.50
N ALA A 193 2.03 -1.51 12.22
CA ALA A 193 1.33 -2.68 11.70
C ALA A 193 -0.14 -2.35 11.43
N HIS A 194 -0.66 -2.80 10.28
CA HIS A 194 -2.05 -2.63 9.90
C HIS A 194 -2.96 -3.52 10.76
N PRO A 195 -3.98 -2.95 11.42
CA PRO A 195 -4.76 -3.69 12.42
C PRO A 195 -5.63 -4.80 11.83
N SER A 196 -5.99 -4.71 10.54
CA SER A 196 -6.92 -5.64 9.90
C SER A 196 -6.27 -6.87 9.28
N GLU A 197 -4.98 -6.83 8.99
CA GLU A 197 -4.33 -7.88 8.19
C GLU A 197 -2.85 -8.15 8.52
N GLY A 198 -2.23 -7.34 9.38
CA GLY A 198 -0.91 -7.62 9.94
C GLY A 198 0.29 -7.29 9.05
N SER A 199 0.10 -6.82 7.82
CA SER A 199 1.19 -6.20 7.06
C SER A 199 1.58 -4.86 7.68
N LEU A 200 2.76 -4.35 7.32
CA LEU A 200 3.35 -3.20 7.97
C LEU A 200 3.74 -2.15 6.95
N HIS A 201 3.89 -0.92 7.42
CA HIS A 201 4.79 0.04 6.79
C HIS A 201 6.03 0.23 7.66
N VAL A 202 7.20 0.33 7.00
CA VAL A 202 8.49 0.53 7.65
C VAL A 202 9.32 1.53 6.84
N TRP A 203 9.94 2.50 7.50
CA TRP A 203 10.86 3.45 6.89
C TRP A 203 12.30 2.92 6.95
N LEU A 204 12.79 2.46 5.81
CA LEU A 204 14.13 1.90 5.66
C LEU A 204 15.06 2.85 4.91
N SER A 205 16.36 2.56 4.93
CA SER A 205 17.27 3.08 3.92
C SER A 205 16.83 2.56 2.53
N GLU A 206 17.15 3.27 1.44
CA GLU A 206 16.80 2.75 0.10
C GLU A 206 17.47 1.40 -0.19
N ALA A 207 18.67 1.17 0.34
CA ALA A 207 19.41 -0.08 0.15
C ALA A 207 18.79 -1.26 0.90
N ASP A 208 18.26 -1.04 2.11
CA ASP A 208 17.52 -2.04 2.88
C ASP A 208 16.13 -2.26 2.28
N ALA A 209 15.42 -1.19 1.89
CA ALA A 209 14.16 -1.27 1.15
C ALA A 209 14.31 -2.11 -0.12
N LYS A 210 15.42 -1.93 -0.85
CA LYS A 210 15.72 -2.72 -2.04
C LYS A 210 15.85 -4.20 -1.71
N THR A 211 16.59 -4.52 -0.64
CA THR A 211 16.75 -5.90 -0.15
C THR A 211 15.40 -6.53 0.22
N VAL A 212 14.52 -5.79 0.89
CA VAL A 212 13.17 -6.23 1.26
C VAL A 212 12.31 -6.54 0.03
N VAL A 213 12.33 -5.67 -0.98
CA VAL A 213 11.56 -5.86 -2.22
C VAL A 213 12.13 -7.02 -3.04
N GLU A 214 13.45 -7.06 -3.26
CA GLU A 214 14.16 -8.11 -4.00
C GLU A 214 13.90 -9.50 -3.44
N LYS A 215 13.88 -9.63 -2.11
CA LYS A 215 13.70 -10.92 -1.42
C LYS A 215 12.25 -11.33 -1.23
N GLY A 216 11.30 -10.57 -1.76
CA GLY A 216 9.89 -10.95 -1.70
C GLY A 216 9.19 -10.63 -0.39
N TRP A 217 9.80 -9.83 0.49
CA TRP A 217 9.22 -9.46 1.79
C TRP A 217 8.27 -8.27 1.73
N GLY A 218 8.35 -7.46 0.68
CA GLY A 218 7.54 -6.25 0.60
C GLY A 218 7.41 -5.65 -0.79
N LEU A 219 6.80 -4.47 -0.80
CA LEU A 219 6.52 -3.64 -1.98
C LEU A 219 7.02 -2.22 -1.75
N ARG A 220 7.42 -1.56 -2.83
CA ARG A 220 7.56 -0.10 -2.83
C ARG A 220 6.23 0.58 -2.48
N PHE A 221 6.31 1.76 -1.87
CA PHE A 221 5.13 2.61 -1.69
C PHE A 221 4.76 3.30 -3.03
N PRO A 222 3.46 3.37 -3.39
CA PRO A 222 3.03 3.83 -4.71
C PRO A 222 3.14 5.35 -4.90
N LEU A 223 3.27 6.14 -3.84
CA LEU A 223 3.28 7.60 -3.93
C LEU A 223 4.72 8.13 -3.98
N THR A 224 5.12 8.62 -5.15
CA THR A 224 6.50 9.08 -5.44
C THR A 224 6.94 10.31 -4.66
N PHE A 225 6.00 11.04 -4.05
CA PHE A 225 6.29 12.19 -3.18
C PHE A 225 6.51 11.80 -1.71
N ILE A 226 6.34 10.51 -1.37
CA ILE A 226 6.78 9.94 -0.09
C ILE A 226 8.17 9.36 -0.29
N ASP A 227 8.96 9.36 0.79
CA ASP A 227 10.32 8.83 0.76
C ASP A 227 10.34 7.37 0.26
N LYS A 228 11.25 7.06 -0.65
CA LYS A 228 11.34 5.75 -1.30
C LYS A 228 11.62 4.60 -0.32
N GLY A 229 12.23 4.92 0.83
CA GLY A 229 12.48 3.97 1.90
C GLY A 229 11.23 3.55 2.67
N TRP A 230 10.12 4.28 2.54
CA TRP A 230 8.84 3.86 3.08
C TRP A 230 8.32 2.70 2.25
N VAL A 231 8.36 1.49 2.79
CA VAL A 231 7.93 0.27 2.11
C VAL A 231 6.78 -0.38 2.83
N MET A 232 5.98 -1.14 2.10
CA MET A 232 5.03 -2.07 2.69
C MET A 232 5.73 -3.41 2.90
N VAL A 233 5.68 -3.97 4.11
CA VAL A 233 6.19 -5.32 4.43
C VAL A 233 4.99 -6.24 4.60
N TYR A 234 4.99 -7.39 3.94
CA TYR A 234 3.86 -8.33 3.99
C TYR A 234 3.64 -8.89 5.39
N ALA A 235 2.39 -9.26 5.68
CA ALA A 235 2.06 -9.95 6.91
C ALA A 235 2.83 -11.29 6.99
N PRO A 236 3.51 -11.58 8.11
CA PRO A 236 4.14 -12.88 8.32
C PRO A 236 3.08 -13.97 8.50
N ARG A 237 3.40 -15.20 8.11
CA ARG A 237 2.52 -16.38 8.26
C ARG A 237 3.00 -17.34 9.32
N THR A 238 4.29 -17.34 9.61
CA THR A 238 4.92 -18.23 10.57
C THR A 238 5.74 -17.43 11.58
N MET A 239 6.05 -18.02 12.73
CA MET A 239 6.90 -17.35 13.72
C MET A 239 8.28 -17.01 13.18
N ALA A 240 8.85 -17.87 12.33
CA ALA A 240 10.12 -17.57 11.65
C ALA A 240 10.01 -16.38 10.69
N GLU A 241 8.86 -16.17 10.03
CA GLU A 241 8.63 -14.96 9.25
C GLU A 241 8.50 -13.72 10.14
N VAL A 242 7.91 -13.85 11.33
CA VAL A 242 7.85 -12.75 12.30
C VAL A 242 9.24 -12.30 12.73
N ASP A 243 10.17 -13.22 12.94
CA ASP A 243 11.57 -12.89 13.27
C ASP A 243 12.25 -12.08 12.15
N VAL A 244 11.96 -12.40 10.89
CA VAL A 244 12.47 -11.63 9.75
C VAL A 244 11.82 -10.25 9.68
N VAL A 245 10.51 -10.15 9.93
CA VAL A 245 9.81 -8.86 9.99
C VAL A 245 10.35 -8.00 11.14
N GLU A 246 10.59 -8.55 12.33
CA GLU A 246 11.19 -7.83 13.47
C GLU A 246 12.58 -7.29 13.10
N LYS A 247 13.42 -8.06 12.39
CA LYS A 247 14.71 -7.57 11.85
C LYS A 247 14.54 -6.41 10.88
N ILE A 248 13.54 -6.46 10.00
CA ILE A 248 13.22 -5.35 9.08
C ILE A 248 12.83 -4.10 9.86
N VAL A 249 12.01 -4.23 10.90
CA VAL A 249 11.63 -3.09 11.75
C VAL A 249 12.84 -2.54 12.51
N ASN A 250 13.71 -3.39 13.04
CA ASN A 250 14.95 -2.98 13.71
C ASN A 250 15.88 -2.20 12.77
N ALA A 251 15.99 -2.60 11.51
CA ALA A 251 16.74 -1.83 10.52
C ALA A 251 16.13 -0.44 10.26
N GLY A 252 14.80 -0.31 10.30
CA GLY A 252 14.11 0.98 10.25
C GLY A 252 14.42 1.85 11.47
N ILE A 253 14.45 1.24 12.66
CA ILE A 253 14.86 1.93 13.90
C ILE A 253 16.29 2.43 13.77
N ALA A 254 17.22 1.57 13.36
CA ALA A 254 18.63 1.93 13.20
C ALA A 254 18.82 3.05 12.17
N TRP A 255 18.08 2.99 11.06
CA TRP A 255 18.13 4.00 10.01
C TRP A 255 17.62 5.37 10.46
N ILE A 256 16.46 5.41 11.11
CA ILE A 256 15.79 6.68 11.45
C ILE A 256 16.33 7.27 12.75
N ALA A 257 16.42 6.46 13.81
CA ALA A 257 16.89 6.91 15.12
C ALA A 257 18.43 6.94 15.22
N GLY A 258 19.16 6.29 14.30
CA GLY A 258 20.62 6.28 14.28
C GLY A 258 21.25 5.53 15.46
N VAL A 259 20.58 4.49 15.96
CA VAL A 259 21.01 3.69 17.12
C VAL A 259 21.20 2.22 16.73
N GLU A 260 22.04 1.49 17.46
CA GLU A 260 22.10 0.03 17.36
C GLU A 260 20.89 -0.61 18.05
N VAL A 261 20.39 -1.71 17.49
CA VAL A 261 19.10 -2.34 17.83
C VAL A 261 19.25 -3.85 17.88
#